data_AF-A0A9E6ER32-F1
#
_entry.id   AF-A0A9E6ER32-F1
#
_cell.length_a   1.000
_cell.length_b   1.000
_cell.length_c   1.000
_cell.angle_alpha   90.00
_cell.angle_beta   90.00
_cell.angle_gamma   90.00
#
_symmetry.space_group_name_H-M   'P 1'
#
loop_
_entity.id
_entity.type
_entity.pdbx_description
1 polymer ?
#
loop_
_entity_poly.entity_id
_entity_poly.type
_entity_poly.pdbx_seq_one_letter_code
_entity_poly.pdbx_strand_id
1 'polypeptide(L)'
;MSLNEKRARIYGWSVVFASWLAVFCLFGYRATFAILKGPMGLTLGWSTSQVTLGYSLMMVFYAVTAYFSGMILDKWGTRPVYAIAAVLGGLGFILTARIDTNLAYLFSFGFLGGVATGMLWVTSTVSVRKWYVGKTYATMWGFAFAGGPMAQFVLAQVVKPVLGATQARLDLAVKGLIPGASALSGKELAAAVATRLKDPATLQVPEVRSALEGLNHAWRSQMTILGCIVIVALAIAVIVARNSPEKYGLQPFGALPATTAAAPEREWTVGEAF
;
A
#
# COMPACT_ATOMS: atom_id res chain seq x y z
N MET A 1 -23.11 -30.46 -8.60
CA MET A 1 -22.68 -29.42 -7.64
C MET A 1 -23.92 -28.88 -6.95
N SER A 2 -24.02 -29.07 -5.63
CA SER A 2 -25.17 -28.60 -4.85
C SER A 2 -25.25 -27.06 -4.85
N LEU A 3 -26.42 -26.50 -4.58
CA LEU A 3 -26.60 -25.04 -4.48
C LEU A 3 -25.65 -24.41 -3.43
N ASN A 4 -25.37 -25.13 -2.34
CA ASN A 4 -24.44 -24.70 -1.29
C ASN A 4 -22.98 -24.70 -1.75
N GLU A 5 -22.56 -25.71 -2.52
CA GLU A 5 -21.21 -25.73 -3.09
C GLU A 5 -21.00 -24.57 -4.06
N LYS A 6 -21.96 -24.29 -4.95
CA LYS A 6 -21.88 -23.16 -5.89
C LYS A 6 -21.76 -21.83 -5.13
N ARG A 7 -22.60 -21.63 -4.10
CA ARG A 7 -22.57 -20.43 -3.24
C ARG A 7 -21.24 -20.29 -2.50
N ALA A 8 -20.73 -21.36 -1.90
CA ALA A 8 -19.44 -21.37 -1.22
C ALA A 8 -18.30 -20.96 -2.16
N ARG A 9 -18.29 -21.49 -3.39
CA ARG A 9 -17.26 -21.15 -4.38
C ARG A 9 -17.32 -19.67 -4.76
N ILE A 10 -18.51 -19.13 -5.02
CA ILE A 10 -18.70 -17.71 -5.38
C ILE A 10 -18.22 -16.81 -4.24
N TYR A 11 -18.60 -17.10 -2.99
CA TYR A 11 -18.22 -16.29 -1.85
C TYR A 11 -16.73 -16.38 -1.52
N GLY A 12 -16.14 -17.59 -1.58
CA GLY A 12 -14.71 -17.78 -1.39
C GLY A 12 -13.89 -16.98 -2.40
N TRP A 13 -14.21 -17.08 -3.69
CA TRP A 13 -13.56 -16.26 -4.73
C TRP A 13 -13.80 -14.76 -4.54
N SER A 14 -14.97 -14.36 -4.05
CA SER A 14 -15.25 -12.96 -3.72
C SER A 14 -14.33 -12.44 -2.62
N VAL A 15 -14.03 -13.23 -1.56
CA VAL A 15 -13.09 -12.78 -0.52
C VAL A 15 -11.65 -12.80 -1.00
N VAL A 16 -11.25 -13.76 -1.84
CA VAL A 16 -9.92 -13.76 -2.48
C VAL A 16 -9.74 -12.48 -3.31
N PHE A 17 -10.74 -12.11 -4.11
CA PHE A 17 -10.69 -10.88 -4.91
C PHE A 17 -10.72 -9.61 -4.05
N ALA A 18 -11.53 -9.58 -2.98
CA ALA A 18 -11.51 -8.45 -2.03
C ALA A 18 -10.15 -8.29 -1.35
N SER A 19 -9.54 -9.41 -0.93
CA SER A 19 -8.19 -9.44 -0.37
C SER A 19 -7.12 -9.05 -1.39
N TRP A 20 -7.28 -9.44 -2.65
CA TRP A 20 -6.42 -9.01 -3.74
C TRP A 20 -6.42 -7.48 -3.89
N LEU A 21 -7.60 -6.85 -3.90
CA LEU A 21 -7.74 -5.39 -3.97
C LEU A 21 -7.12 -4.70 -2.74
N ALA A 22 -7.32 -5.27 -1.55
CA ALA A 22 -6.74 -4.75 -0.32
C ALA A 22 -5.20 -4.81 -0.34
N VAL A 23 -4.62 -5.94 -0.76
CA VAL A 23 -3.16 -6.10 -0.88
C VAL A 23 -2.60 -5.22 -2.01
N PHE A 24 -3.33 -5.08 -3.12
CA PHE A 24 -2.98 -4.15 -4.20
C PHE A 24 -2.87 -2.71 -3.68
N CYS A 25 -3.87 -2.22 -2.93
CA CYS A 25 -3.84 -0.88 -2.36
C CYS A 25 -2.73 -0.72 -1.31
N LEU A 26 -2.55 -1.73 -0.45
CA LEU A 26 -1.53 -1.75 0.60
C LEU A 26 -0.11 -1.59 0.04
N PHE A 27 0.28 -2.47 -0.87
CA PHE A 27 1.61 -2.43 -1.47
C PHE A 27 1.75 -1.27 -2.46
N GLY A 28 0.63 -0.84 -3.05
CA GLY A 28 0.61 0.36 -3.85
C GLY A 28 0.95 1.61 -3.05
N TYR A 29 0.43 1.72 -1.82
CA TYR A 29 0.78 2.78 -0.88
C TYR A 29 2.30 2.84 -0.62
N ARG A 30 2.90 1.66 -0.39
CA ARG A 30 4.35 1.54 -0.15
C ARG A 30 5.19 1.87 -1.39
N ALA A 31 4.76 1.40 -2.56
CA ALA A 31 5.45 1.69 -3.83
C ALA A 31 5.45 3.18 -4.15
N THR A 32 4.35 3.86 -3.84
CA THR A 32 4.17 5.29 -4.09
C THR A 32 5.23 6.12 -3.35
N PHE A 33 5.49 5.81 -2.08
CA PHE A 33 6.57 6.45 -1.33
C PHE A 33 7.93 6.30 -2.04
N ALA A 34 8.28 5.09 -2.46
CA ALA A 34 9.56 4.81 -3.09
C ALA A 34 9.77 5.62 -4.38
N ILE A 35 8.70 5.86 -5.14
CA ILE A 35 8.74 6.62 -6.40
C ILE A 35 8.75 8.14 -6.14
N LEU A 36 7.96 8.62 -5.18
CA LEU A 36 7.72 10.06 -4.98
C LEU A 36 8.66 10.75 -3.98
N LYS A 37 9.42 9.98 -3.18
CA LYS A 37 10.31 10.56 -2.15
C LYS A 37 11.32 11.57 -2.71
N GLY A 38 11.86 11.32 -3.91
CA GLY A 38 12.86 12.18 -4.54
C GLY A 38 12.25 13.51 -5.00
N PRO A 39 11.25 13.49 -5.89
CA PRO A 39 10.55 14.70 -6.33
C PRO A 39 9.97 15.53 -5.19
N MET A 40 9.38 14.90 -4.19
CA MET A 40 8.81 15.58 -3.03
C MET A 40 9.90 16.25 -2.17
N GLY A 41 11.02 15.57 -1.92
CA GLY A 41 12.14 16.17 -1.19
C GLY A 41 12.75 17.37 -1.92
N LEU A 42 12.92 17.26 -3.23
CA LEU A 42 13.48 18.35 -4.06
C LEU A 42 12.56 19.57 -4.11
N THR A 43 11.26 19.37 -4.34
CA THR A 43 10.31 20.48 -4.57
C THR A 43 9.87 21.16 -3.28
N LEU A 44 9.85 20.45 -2.14
CA LEU A 44 9.51 21.01 -0.84
C LEU A 44 10.74 21.42 -0.01
N GLY A 45 11.94 21.20 -0.54
CA GLY A 45 13.20 21.49 0.17
C GLY A 45 13.41 20.62 1.41
N TRP A 46 12.82 19.43 1.46
CA TRP A 46 12.94 18.52 2.59
C TRP A 46 14.16 17.61 2.44
N SER A 47 14.82 17.35 3.57
CA SER A 47 15.90 16.36 3.60
C SER A 47 15.37 14.94 3.38
N THR A 48 16.26 14.03 2.95
CA THR A 48 15.93 12.61 2.82
C THR A 48 15.40 12.01 4.12
N SER A 49 15.91 12.45 5.27
CA SER A 49 15.44 11.98 6.58
C SER A 49 14.03 12.48 6.89
N GLN A 50 13.71 13.74 6.60
CA GLN A 50 12.37 14.31 6.79
C GLN A 50 11.31 13.58 5.95
N VAL A 51 11.62 13.24 4.70
CA VAL A 51 10.72 12.48 3.83
C VAL A 51 10.56 11.03 4.33
N THR A 52 11.67 10.39 4.68
CA THR A 52 11.68 8.97 5.12
C THR A 52 11.02 8.78 6.47
N LEU A 53 11.07 9.78 7.36
CA LEU A 53 10.37 9.76 8.64
C LEU A 53 8.87 9.50 8.47
N GLY A 54 8.25 10.03 7.41
CA GLY A 54 6.84 9.76 7.10
C GLY A 54 6.56 8.27 6.86
N TYR A 55 7.43 7.57 6.12
CA TYR A 55 7.28 6.14 5.88
C TYR A 55 7.59 5.30 7.13
N SER A 56 8.59 5.70 7.91
CA SER A 56 8.89 5.06 9.20
C SER A 56 7.69 5.14 10.14
N LEU A 57 7.09 6.32 10.25
CA LEU A 57 5.91 6.56 11.07
C LEU A 57 4.70 5.76 10.57
N MET A 58 4.53 5.67 9.23
CA MET A 58 3.55 4.80 8.61
C MET A 58 3.68 3.35 9.04
N MET A 59 4.91 2.82 9.13
CA MET A 59 5.16 1.44 9.57
C MET A 59 4.87 1.22 11.06
N VAL A 60 5.11 2.23 11.91
CA VAL A 60 4.74 2.18 13.32
C VAL A 60 3.22 2.09 13.47
N PHE A 61 2.48 3.00 12.83
CA PHE A 61 1.03 2.99 12.90
C PHE A 61 0.41 1.77 12.21
N TYR A 62 1.02 1.27 11.14
CA TYR A 62 0.67 -0.01 10.54
C TYR A 62 0.72 -1.16 11.56
N ALA A 63 1.80 -1.26 12.33
CA ALA A 63 1.97 -2.33 13.31
C ALA A 63 0.93 -2.24 14.45
N VAL A 64 0.70 -1.02 14.96
CA VAL A 64 -0.30 -0.78 16.01
C VAL A 64 -1.70 -1.12 15.50
N THR A 65 -2.08 -0.60 14.33
CA THR A 65 -3.44 -0.74 13.79
C THR A 65 -3.73 -2.14 13.26
N ALA A 66 -2.70 -2.90 12.86
CA ALA A 66 -2.83 -4.32 12.56
C ALA A 66 -3.49 -5.09 13.72
N TYR A 67 -3.06 -4.86 14.96
CA TYR A 67 -3.66 -5.48 16.14
C TYR A 67 -5.15 -5.11 16.29
N PHE A 68 -5.48 -3.82 16.26
CA PHE A 68 -6.87 -3.35 16.40
C PHE A 68 -7.77 -3.81 15.26
N SER A 69 -7.24 -3.92 14.05
CA SER A 69 -8.02 -4.35 12.89
C SER A 69 -8.52 -5.79 13.01
N GLY A 70 -7.76 -6.68 13.67
CA GLY A 70 -8.21 -8.03 13.97
C GLY A 70 -9.44 -8.04 14.88
N MET A 71 -9.45 -7.19 15.91
CA MET A 71 -10.60 -7.08 16.82
C MET A 71 -11.86 -6.56 16.10
N ILE A 72 -11.71 -5.55 15.24
CA ILE A 72 -12.81 -5.00 14.42
C ILE A 72 -13.34 -6.09 13.46
N LEU A 73 -12.42 -6.83 12.83
CA LEU A 73 -12.75 -7.92 11.91
C LEU A 73 -13.54 -9.04 12.58
N ASP A 74 -13.15 -9.43 13.79
CA ASP A 74 -13.83 -10.52 14.50
C ASP A 74 -15.21 -10.11 14.99
N LYS A 75 -15.37 -8.87 15.47
CA LYS A 75 -16.64 -8.36 16.00
C LYS A 75 -17.63 -7.97 14.89
N TRP A 76 -17.19 -7.18 13.90
CA TRP A 76 -18.06 -6.56 12.91
C TRP A 76 -17.84 -7.07 11.47
N GLY A 77 -16.84 -7.93 11.25
CA GLY A 77 -16.56 -8.52 9.95
C GLY A 77 -15.64 -7.68 9.06
N THR A 78 -15.50 -8.12 7.81
CA THR A 78 -14.49 -7.61 6.86
C THR A 78 -14.83 -6.22 6.31
N ARG A 79 -16.12 -5.92 6.13
CA ARG A 79 -16.58 -4.71 5.41
C ARG A 79 -16.21 -3.40 6.11
N PRO A 80 -16.44 -3.22 7.44
CA PRO A 80 -16.08 -1.98 8.11
C PRO A 80 -14.58 -1.69 8.03
N VAL A 81 -13.75 -2.72 8.11
CA VAL A 81 -12.30 -2.56 8.05
C VAL A 81 -11.86 -2.00 6.69
N TYR A 82 -12.37 -2.56 5.59
CA TYR A 82 -12.09 -2.05 4.25
C TYR A 82 -12.68 -0.66 4.01
N ALA A 83 -13.85 -0.35 4.57
CA ALA A 83 -14.45 0.98 4.44
C ALA A 83 -13.62 2.06 5.15
N ILE A 84 -13.18 1.79 6.38
CA ILE A 84 -12.29 2.70 7.13
C ILE A 84 -10.97 2.87 6.38
N ALA A 85 -10.37 1.77 5.89
CA ALA A 85 -9.15 1.85 5.10
C ALA A 85 -9.32 2.61 3.78
N ALA A 86 -10.49 2.52 3.12
CA ALA A 86 -10.81 3.28 1.90
C ALA A 86 -10.78 4.78 2.17
N VAL A 87 -11.46 5.20 3.24
CA VAL A 87 -11.55 6.61 3.63
C VAL A 87 -10.18 7.12 4.06
N LEU A 88 -9.52 6.45 5.00
CA LEU A 88 -8.24 6.91 5.55
C LEU A 88 -7.10 6.84 4.52
N GLY A 89 -7.03 5.78 3.71
CA GLY A 89 -6.00 5.62 2.69
C GLY A 89 -6.19 6.60 1.54
N GLY A 90 -7.43 6.80 1.09
CA GLY A 90 -7.77 7.80 0.09
C GLY A 90 -7.48 9.23 0.55
N LEU A 91 -7.94 9.58 1.75
CA LEU A 91 -7.66 10.88 2.36
C LEU A 91 -6.17 11.10 2.60
N GLY A 92 -5.44 10.08 3.06
CA GLY A 92 -3.99 10.15 3.26
C GLY A 92 -3.28 10.61 1.99
N PHE A 93 -3.63 10.03 0.85
CA PHE A 93 -3.07 10.43 -0.45
C PHE A 93 -3.51 11.81 -0.92
N ILE A 94 -4.82 12.09 -0.89
CA ILE A 94 -5.36 13.36 -1.38
C ILE A 94 -4.84 14.54 -0.52
N LEU A 95 -4.75 14.36 0.79
CA LEU A 95 -4.17 15.36 1.69
C LEU A 95 -2.68 15.54 1.43
N THR A 96 -1.92 14.45 1.28
CA THR A 96 -0.48 14.53 0.95
C THR A 96 -0.26 15.33 -0.34
N ALA A 97 -1.13 15.20 -1.33
CA ALA A 97 -1.07 15.96 -2.58
C ALA A 97 -1.24 17.48 -2.41
N ARG A 98 -1.72 17.97 -1.26
CA ARG A 98 -2.03 19.40 -1.00
C ARG A 98 -1.20 20.02 0.12
N ILE A 99 -0.30 19.26 0.72
CA ILE A 99 0.48 19.72 1.87
C ILE A 99 1.84 20.27 1.43
N ASP A 100 2.30 21.33 2.09
CA ASP A 100 3.64 21.92 1.93
C ASP A 100 4.49 21.81 3.22
N THR A 101 3.89 21.44 4.34
CA THR A 101 4.56 21.35 5.65
C THR A 101 4.87 19.91 6.05
N ASN A 102 6.06 19.67 6.63
CA ASN A 102 6.48 18.33 6.99
C ASN A 102 5.56 17.67 8.05
N LEU A 103 5.11 18.41 9.06
CA LEU A 103 4.21 17.87 10.10
C LEU A 103 2.88 17.36 9.52
N ALA A 104 2.25 18.12 8.62
CA ALA A 104 1.02 17.66 7.97
C ALA A 104 1.27 16.44 7.07
N TYR A 105 2.47 16.30 6.48
CA TYR A 105 2.87 15.09 5.75
C TYR A 105 3.01 13.88 6.69
N LEU A 106 3.61 14.05 7.87
CA LEU A 106 3.68 12.99 8.88
C LEU A 106 2.29 12.53 9.33
N PHE A 107 1.34 13.47 9.46
CA PHE A 107 -0.05 13.13 9.76
C PHE A 107 -0.76 12.41 8.61
N SER A 108 -0.76 13.00 7.41
CA SER A 108 -1.48 12.46 6.25
C SER A 108 -0.89 11.16 5.74
N PHE A 109 0.41 11.15 5.40
CA PHE A 109 1.06 9.96 4.84
C PHE A 109 1.42 8.95 5.93
N GLY A 110 1.95 9.43 7.05
CA GLY A 110 2.39 8.58 8.17
C GLY A 110 1.21 8.00 8.95
N PHE A 111 0.43 8.85 9.62
CA PHE A 111 -0.67 8.38 10.46
C PHE A 111 -1.83 7.78 9.64
N LEU A 112 -2.47 8.55 8.73
CA LEU A 112 -3.64 8.04 8.00
C LEU A 112 -3.27 6.85 7.10
N GLY A 113 -2.14 6.96 6.39
CA GLY A 113 -1.60 5.87 5.57
C GLY A 113 -1.23 4.64 6.40
N GLY A 114 -0.64 4.82 7.59
CA GLY A 114 -0.29 3.74 8.50
C GLY A 114 -1.51 2.98 9.00
N VAL A 115 -2.54 3.70 9.45
CA VAL A 115 -3.81 3.10 9.88
C VAL A 115 -4.47 2.33 8.74
N ALA A 116 -4.59 2.94 7.56
CA ALA A 116 -5.20 2.29 6.40
C ALA A 116 -4.44 1.01 6.02
N THR A 117 -3.12 1.09 5.91
CA THR A 117 -2.30 -0.05 5.48
C THR A 117 -2.30 -1.19 6.51
N GLY A 118 -2.28 -0.90 7.82
CA GLY A 118 -2.35 -1.92 8.87
C GLY A 118 -3.66 -2.69 8.84
N MET A 119 -4.76 -1.97 8.65
CA MET A 119 -6.10 -2.53 8.51
C MET A 119 -6.25 -3.47 7.30
N LEU A 120 -5.67 -3.11 6.16
CA LEU A 120 -5.74 -3.91 4.93
C LEU A 120 -4.99 -5.24 5.04
N TRP A 121 -3.81 -5.26 5.67
CA TRP A 121 -2.98 -6.47 5.77
C TRP A 121 -3.65 -7.57 6.59
N VAL A 122 -4.05 -7.25 7.82
CA VAL A 122 -4.64 -8.25 8.72
C VAL A 122 -5.99 -8.72 8.20
N THR A 123 -6.81 -7.80 7.69
CA THR A 123 -8.13 -8.18 7.18
C THR A 123 -8.05 -9.06 5.94
N SER A 124 -7.13 -8.77 5.03
CA SER A 124 -6.97 -9.58 3.82
C SER A 124 -6.47 -10.99 4.11
N THR A 125 -5.45 -11.12 4.97
CA THR A 125 -4.89 -12.41 5.40
C THR A 125 -5.91 -13.26 6.15
N VAL A 126 -6.55 -12.69 7.18
CA VAL A 126 -7.49 -13.43 8.03
C VAL A 126 -8.76 -13.80 7.26
N SER A 127 -9.27 -12.93 6.38
CA SER A 127 -10.48 -13.26 5.59
C SER A 127 -10.26 -14.46 4.69
N VAL A 128 -9.12 -14.57 4.00
CA VAL A 128 -8.80 -15.75 3.17
C VAL A 128 -8.60 -16.99 4.06
N ARG A 129 -7.95 -16.84 5.22
CA ARG A 129 -7.70 -17.93 6.15
C ARG A 129 -8.99 -18.51 6.78
N LYS A 130 -10.03 -17.68 6.96
CA LYS A 130 -11.35 -18.15 7.41
C LYS A 130 -12.07 -18.98 6.35
N TRP A 131 -11.78 -18.76 5.06
CA TRP A 131 -12.44 -19.46 3.95
C TRP A 131 -11.67 -20.66 3.42
N TYR A 132 -10.34 -20.66 3.55
CA TYR A 132 -9.46 -21.69 3.00
C TYR A 132 -8.46 -22.13 4.06
N VAL A 133 -8.26 -23.46 4.19
CA VAL A 133 -7.42 -24.09 5.20
C VAL A 133 -6.40 -25.02 4.54
N GLY A 134 -5.26 -25.24 5.21
CA GLY A 134 -4.22 -26.16 4.75
C GLY A 134 -3.60 -25.75 3.41
N LYS A 135 -3.44 -26.70 2.49
CA LYS A 135 -2.84 -26.43 1.16
C LYS A 135 -3.68 -25.46 0.32
N THR A 136 -5.01 -25.46 0.49
CA THR A 136 -5.90 -24.56 -0.27
C THR A 136 -5.74 -23.10 0.14
N TYR A 137 -5.44 -22.83 1.42
CA TYR A 137 -5.12 -21.50 1.91
C TYR A 137 -3.92 -20.91 1.18
N ALA A 138 -2.81 -21.66 1.12
CA ALA A 138 -1.56 -21.17 0.53
C ALA A 138 -1.77 -20.78 -0.94
N THR A 139 -2.49 -21.58 -1.71
CA THR A 139 -2.80 -21.28 -3.12
C THR A 139 -3.67 -20.02 -3.25
N MET A 140 -4.75 -19.93 -2.49
CA MET A 140 -5.69 -18.79 -2.58
C MET A 140 -5.09 -17.49 -2.02
N TRP A 141 -4.28 -17.59 -0.98
CA TRP A 141 -3.50 -16.47 -0.49
C TRP A 141 -2.44 -16.05 -1.50
N GLY A 142 -1.81 -16.98 -2.24
CA GLY A 142 -0.93 -16.65 -3.35
C GLY A 142 -1.63 -15.83 -4.43
N PHE A 143 -2.84 -16.22 -4.82
CA PHE A 143 -3.66 -15.43 -5.75
C PHE A 143 -4.00 -14.05 -5.19
N ALA A 144 -4.45 -13.94 -3.94
CA ALA A 144 -4.72 -12.64 -3.32
C ALA A 144 -3.44 -11.78 -3.24
N PHE A 145 -2.32 -12.38 -2.84
CA PHE A 145 -1.05 -11.69 -2.64
C PHE A 145 -0.43 -11.18 -3.94
N ALA A 146 -0.71 -11.82 -5.08
CA ALA A 146 -0.28 -11.34 -6.40
C ALA A 146 -0.73 -9.89 -6.68
N GLY A 147 -1.78 -9.40 -6.03
CA GLY A 147 -2.18 -7.99 -6.08
C GLY A 147 -1.08 -7.03 -5.63
N GLY A 148 -0.24 -7.44 -4.68
CA GLY A 148 0.86 -6.63 -4.17
C GLY A 148 1.91 -6.30 -5.23
N PRO A 149 2.61 -7.30 -5.80
CA PRO A 149 3.55 -7.09 -6.89
C PRO A 149 2.92 -6.44 -8.13
N MET A 150 1.67 -6.81 -8.46
CA MET A 150 0.93 -6.17 -9.55
C MET A 150 0.75 -4.68 -9.32
N ALA A 151 0.42 -4.24 -8.09
CA ALA A 151 0.34 -2.83 -7.76
C ALA A 151 1.67 -2.13 -7.99
N GLN A 152 2.78 -2.69 -7.50
CA GLN A 152 4.11 -2.09 -7.67
C GLN A 152 4.46 -1.90 -9.15
N PHE A 153 4.14 -2.89 -9.99
CA PHE A 153 4.36 -2.81 -11.43
C PHE A 153 3.45 -1.77 -12.10
N VAL A 154 2.13 -1.86 -11.91
CA VAL A 154 1.15 -0.96 -12.54
C VAL A 154 1.41 0.49 -12.15
N LEU A 155 1.68 0.73 -10.87
CA LEU A 155 1.98 2.07 -10.37
C LEU A 155 3.28 2.62 -10.95
N ALA A 156 4.31 1.79 -11.10
CA ALA A 156 5.51 2.20 -11.79
C ALA A 156 5.21 2.62 -13.24
N GLN A 157 4.32 1.93 -13.95
CA GLN A 157 3.95 2.28 -15.32
C GLN A 157 3.07 3.54 -15.41
N VAL A 158 2.20 3.78 -14.43
CA VAL A 158 1.33 4.98 -14.42
C VAL A 158 2.12 6.23 -14.02
N VAL A 159 2.97 6.10 -13.00
CA VAL A 159 3.61 7.24 -12.34
C VAL A 159 4.92 7.64 -13.00
N LYS A 160 5.76 6.66 -13.41
CA LYS A 160 7.11 6.96 -13.93
C LYS A 160 7.12 7.75 -15.25
N PRO A 161 6.22 7.55 -16.23
CA PRO A 161 6.28 8.32 -17.47
C PRO A 161 6.09 9.81 -17.23
N VAL A 162 5.12 10.18 -16.40
CA VAL A 162 4.82 11.59 -16.07
C VAL A 162 5.98 12.21 -15.29
N LEU A 163 6.45 11.53 -14.23
CA LEU A 163 7.57 12.03 -13.43
C LEU A 163 8.88 12.05 -14.19
N GLY A 164 9.14 11.03 -15.01
CA GLY A 164 10.35 10.92 -15.82
C GLY A 164 10.45 12.04 -16.84
N ALA A 165 9.34 12.39 -17.49
CA ALA A 165 9.30 13.52 -18.42
C ALA A 165 9.59 14.85 -17.70
N THR A 166 8.99 15.10 -16.53
CA THR A 166 9.27 16.32 -15.75
C THR A 166 10.65 16.35 -15.14
N GLN A 167 11.17 15.20 -14.69
CA GLN A 167 12.52 15.06 -14.16
C GLN A 167 13.56 15.29 -15.27
N ALA A 168 13.35 14.76 -16.47
CA ALA A 168 14.24 14.98 -17.60
C ALA A 168 14.31 16.47 -18.00
N ARG A 169 13.21 17.21 -17.89
CA ARG A 169 13.19 18.67 -18.09
C ARG A 169 14.03 19.39 -17.04
N LEU A 170 13.91 18.99 -15.77
CA LEU A 170 14.73 19.53 -14.69
C LEU A 170 16.21 19.23 -14.90
N ASP A 171 16.54 17.98 -15.22
CA ASP A 171 17.91 17.56 -15.45
C ASP A 171 18.53 18.30 -16.64
N LEU A 172 17.75 18.57 -17.70
CA LEU A 172 18.19 19.37 -18.85
C LEU A 172 18.45 20.83 -18.48
N ALA A 173 17.57 21.45 -17.70
CA ALA A 173 17.74 22.83 -17.22
C ALA A 173 19.02 22.96 -16.37
N VAL A 174 19.27 21.99 -15.48
CA VAL A 174 20.49 21.98 -14.66
C VAL A 174 21.74 21.66 -15.50
N LYS A 175 21.62 20.81 -16.52
CA LYS A 175 22.73 20.48 -17.43
C LYS A 175 23.29 21.74 -18.11
N GLY A 176 22.44 22.71 -18.47
CA GLY A 176 22.86 23.99 -19.05
C GLY A 176 23.76 24.83 -18.14
N LEU A 177 23.71 24.58 -16.83
CA LEU A 177 24.48 25.30 -15.81
C LEU A 177 25.79 24.60 -15.42
N ILE A 178 26.04 23.39 -15.93
CA ILE A 178 27.24 22.60 -15.62
C ILE A 178 28.31 22.84 -16.70
N PRO A 179 29.46 23.43 -16.36
CA PRO A 179 30.56 23.58 -17.31
C PRO A 179 31.05 22.20 -17.79
N GLY A 180 31.20 22.02 -19.11
CA GLY A 180 31.69 20.76 -19.68
C GLY A 180 30.70 19.59 -19.61
N ALA A 181 29.40 19.85 -19.40
CA ALA A 181 28.40 18.79 -19.26
C ALA A 181 28.28 17.81 -20.45
N SER A 182 28.74 18.20 -21.64
CA SER A 182 28.79 17.35 -22.83
C SER A 182 29.89 16.28 -22.79
N ALA A 183 30.92 16.47 -21.95
CA ALA A 183 32.06 15.55 -21.83
C ALA A 183 31.90 14.52 -20.70
N LEU A 184 30.91 14.70 -19.81
CA LEU A 184 30.65 13.81 -18.69
C LEU A 184 29.91 12.54 -19.15
N SER A 185 30.27 11.38 -18.58
CA SER A 185 29.48 10.16 -18.75
C SER A 185 28.10 10.30 -18.09
N GLY A 186 27.13 9.46 -18.48
CA GLY A 186 25.76 9.56 -17.95
C GLY A 186 25.65 9.46 -16.42
N LYS A 187 26.52 8.68 -15.77
CA LYS A 187 26.55 8.57 -14.30
C LYS A 187 27.16 9.81 -13.64
N GLU A 188 28.23 10.35 -14.22
CA GLU A 188 28.90 11.56 -13.72
C GLU A 188 28.00 12.79 -13.89
N LEU A 189 27.30 12.89 -15.01
CA LEU A 189 26.32 13.95 -15.25
C LEU A 189 25.18 13.88 -14.24
N ALA A 190 24.63 12.70 -13.96
CA ALA A 190 23.58 12.55 -12.96
C ALA A 190 24.06 12.96 -11.54
N ALA A 191 25.29 12.62 -11.18
CA ALA A 191 25.89 13.04 -9.91
C ALA A 191 26.13 14.56 -9.84
N ALA A 192 26.58 15.16 -10.94
CA ALA A 192 26.79 16.60 -11.04
C ALA A 192 25.46 17.37 -10.94
N VAL A 193 24.41 16.90 -11.64
CA VAL A 193 23.04 17.46 -11.54
C VAL A 193 22.53 17.35 -10.10
N ALA A 194 22.64 16.17 -9.47
CA ALA A 194 22.22 15.98 -8.08
C ALA A 194 22.97 16.88 -7.09
N THR A 195 24.22 17.23 -7.39
CA THR A 195 25.03 18.15 -6.57
C THR A 195 24.58 19.59 -6.75
N ARG A 196 24.35 20.02 -8.00
CA ARG A 196 23.83 21.36 -8.32
C ARG A 196 22.43 21.62 -7.78
N LEU A 197 21.57 20.60 -7.75
CA LEU A 197 20.24 20.70 -7.14
C LEU A 197 20.25 20.93 -5.62
N LYS A 198 21.40 20.80 -4.94
CA LYS A 198 21.55 21.16 -3.53
C LYS A 198 21.93 22.62 -3.32
N ASP A 199 22.42 23.31 -4.36
CA ASP A 199 22.87 24.68 -4.30
C ASP A 199 21.68 25.65 -4.40
N PRO A 200 21.41 26.49 -3.38
CA PRO A 200 20.31 27.45 -3.40
C PRO A 200 20.34 28.39 -4.60
N ALA A 201 21.52 28.76 -5.12
CA ALA A 201 21.63 29.65 -6.28
C ALA A 201 21.10 28.99 -7.55
N THR A 202 21.32 27.68 -7.71
CA THR A 202 20.83 26.90 -8.86
C THR A 202 19.30 26.83 -8.87
N LEU A 203 18.67 26.75 -7.70
CA LEU A 203 17.20 26.66 -7.57
C LEU A 203 16.49 27.97 -7.95
N GLN A 204 17.19 29.12 -7.92
CA GLN A 204 16.65 30.43 -8.28
C GLN A 204 16.70 30.73 -9.79
N VAL A 205 17.43 29.91 -10.57
CA VAL A 205 17.51 30.09 -12.02
C VAL A 205 16.11 29.91 -12.62
N PRO A 206 15.62 30.85 -13.46
CA PRO A 206 14.24 30.81 -13.98
C PRO A 206 13.83 29.49 -14.63
N GLU A 207 14.73 28.90 -15.43
CA GLU A 207 14.49 27.62 -16.10
C GLU A 207 14.38 26.45 -15.11
N VAL A 208 15.27 26.40 -14.12
CA VAL A 208 15.27 25.38 -13.06
C VAL A 208 14.02 25.51 -12.21
N ARG A 209 13.63 26.74 -11.86
CA ARG A 209 12.40 27.02 -11.10
C ARG A 209 11.15 26.56 -11.84
N SER A 210 11.04 26.89 -13.14
CA SER A 210 9.91 26.43 -13.96
C SER A 210 9.85 24.90 -14.03
N ALA A 211 11.00 24.23 -14.17
CA ALA A 211 11.05 22.77 -14.19
C ALA A 211 10.67 22.15 -12.83
N LEU A 212 11.10 22.76 -11.71
CA LEU A 212 10.71 22.35 -10.35
C LEU A 212 9.21 22.51 -10.11
N GLU A 213 8.60 23.60 -10.58
CA GLU A 213 7.15 23.80 -10.52
C GLU A 213 6.41 22.71 -11.30
N GLY A 214 6.89 22.37 -12.50
CA GLY A 214 6.36 21.25 -13.29
C GLY A 214 6.46 19.90 -12.57
N LEU A 215 7.61 19.63 -11.93
CA LEU A 215 7.81 18.43 -11.12
C LEU A 215 6.88 18.40 -9.89
N ASN A 216 6.68 19.56 -9.25
CA ASN A 216 5.77 19.72 -8.11
C ASN A 216 4.32 19.38 -8.49
N HIS A 217 3.84 19.94 -9.59
CA HIS A 217 2.51 19.61 -10.12
C HIS A 217 2.37 18.14 -10.49
N ALA A 218 3.41 17.54 -11.08
CA ALA A 218 3.40 16.14 -11.48
C ALA A 218 3.21 15.20 -10.28
N TRP A 219 4.06 15.28 -9.24
CA TRP A 219 3.94 14.35 -8.10
C TRP A 219 2.65 14.55 -7.32
N ARG A 220 2.15 15.79 -7.18
CA ARG A 220 0.86 16.09 -6.53
C ARG A 220 -0.33 15.52 -7.31
N SER A 221 -0.31 15.66 -8.63
CA SER A 221 -1.32 15.06 -9.51
C SER A 221 -1.32 13.54 -9.38
N GLN A 222 -0.13 12.93 -9.40
CA GLN A 222 0.01 11.48 -9.20
C GLN A 222 -0.54 11.05 -7.84
N MET A 223 -0.21 11.73 -6.74
CA MET A 223 -0.79 11.42 -5.43
C MET A 223 -2.33 11.47 -5.42
N THR A 224 -2.92 12.45 -6.11
CA THR A 224 -4.39 12.57 -6.20
C THR A 224 -4.99 11.39 -6.96
N ILE A 225 -4.43 11.03 -8.12
CA ILE A 225 -4.88 9.88 -8.92
C ILE A 225 -4.80 8.60 -8.11
N LEU A 226 -3.72 8.40 -7.35
CA LEU A 226 -3.52 7.23 -6.50
C LEU A 226 -4.53 7.15 -5.36
N GLY A 227 -4.86 8.29 -4.74
CA GLY A 227 -5.95 8.38 -3.78
C GLY A 227 -7.29 7.92 -4.36
N CYS A 228 -7.63 8.40 -5.56
CA CYS A 228 -8.85 7.97 -6.26
C CYS A 228 -8.84 6.47 -6.57
N ILE A 229 -7.74 5.92 -7.06
CA ILE A 229 -7.60 4.48 -7.34
C ILE A 229 -7.81 3.66 -6.07
N VAL A 230 -7.20 4.06 -4.96
CA VAL A 230 -7.36 3.37 -3.67
C VAL A 230 -8.80 3.42 -3.18
N ILE A 231 -9.47 4.58 -3.26
CA ILE A 231 -10.87 4.73 -2.86
C ILE A 231 -11.76 3.80 -3.68
N VAL A 232 -11.62 3.81 -5.02
CA VAL A 232 -12.44 2.99 -5.91
C VAL A 232 -12.17 1.51 -5.70
N ALA A 233 -10.91 1.09 -5.64
CA ALA A 233 -10.53 -0.30 -5.43
C ALA A 233 -11.05 -0.83 -4.08
N LEU A 234 -10.94 -0.05 -3.02
CA LEU A 234 -11.43 -0.46 -1.70
C LEU A 234 -12.95 -0.37 -1.57
N ALA A 235 -13.62 0.56 -2.28
CA ALA A 235 -15.08 0.56 -2.38
C ALA A 235 -15.60 -0.73 -3.04
N ILE A 236 -14.94 -1.18 -4.11
CA ILE A 236 -15.24 -2.48 -4.73
C ILE A 236 -14.97 -3.61 -3.72
N ALA A 237 -13.83 -3.57 -3.01
CA ALA A 237 -13.51 -4.57 -1.99
C ALA A 237 -14.58 -4.64 -0.88
N VAL A 238 -15.14 -3.51 -0.45
CA VAL A 238 -16.24 -3.47 0.53
C VAL A 238 -17.49 -4.19 0.01
N ILE A 239 -17.85 -3.97 -1.25
CA ILE A 239 -19.03 -4.58 -1.89
C ILE A 239 -18.85 -6.10 -2.04
N VAL A 240 -17.68 -6.53 -2.50
CA VAL A 240 -17.39 -7.95 -2.74
C VAL A 240 -17.05 -8.72 -1.47
N ALA A 241 -16.59 -8.05 -0.42
CA ALA A 241 -16.23 -8.70 0.84
C ALA A 241 -17.38 -9.51 1.42
N ARG A 242 -17.03 -10.70 1.92
CA ARG A 242 -17.92 -11.61 2.65
C ARG A 242 -17.27 -11.93 4.00
N ASN A 243 -18.11 -12.07 5.01
CA ASN A 243 -17.71 -12.56 6.32
C ASN A 243 -17.28 -14.04 6.27
N SER A 244 -16.95 -14.59 7.43
CA SER A 244 -16.56 -15.99 7.57
C SER A 244 -17.65 -16.97 7.08
N PRO A 245 -17.25 -18.16 6.58
CA PRO A 245 -18.19 -19.10 5.96
C PRO A 245 -19.28 -19.59 6.92
N GLU A 246 -19.00 -19.64 8.22
CA GLU A 246 -19.94 -20.10 9.25
C GLU A 246 -21.19 -19.20 9.33
N LYS A 247 -21.03 -17.89 9.06
CA LYS A 247 -22.17 -16.95 9.02
C LYS A 247 -23.16 -17.25 7.89
N TYR A 248 -22.78 -18.07 6.92
CA TYR A 248 -23.62 -18.49 5.81
C TYR A 248 -24.03 -19.97 5.90
N GLY A 249 -23.72 -20.65 7.01
CA GLY A 249 -23.92 -22.10 7.15
C GLY A 249 -23.03 -22.92 6.21
N LEU A 250 -21.86 -22.38 5.85
CA LEU A 250 -20.89 -23.02 4.95
C LEU A 250 -19.65 -23.46 5.73
N GLN A 251 -18.93 -24.44 5.19
CA GLN A 251 -17.67 -24.92 5.75
C GLN A 251 -16.47 -24.32 4.98
N PRO A 252 -15.34 -24.06 5.64
CA PRO A 252 -14.11 -23.65 4.98
C PRO A 252 -13.62 -24.73 3.99
N PHE A 253 -13.04 -24.28 2.88
CA PHE A 253 -12.41 -25.18 1.92
C PHE A 253 -11.14 -25.81 2.51
N GLY A 254 -10.98 -27.11 2.32
CA GLY A 254 -9.83 -27.85 2.85
C GLY A 254 -9.89 -28.13 4.35
N ALA A 255 -11.02 -27.85 5.01
CA ALA A 255 -11.29 -28.38 6.34
C ALA A 255 -11.32 -29.92 6.26
N LEU A 256 -10.63 -30.59 7.19
CA LEU A 256 -10.80 -32.03 7.36
C LEU A 256 -12.27 -32.29 7.73
N PRO A 257 -12.87 -33.42 7.28
CA PRO A 257 -14.17 -33.83 7.80
C PRO A 257 -14.09 -33.79 9.31
N ALA A 258 -15.09 -33.21 9.99
CA ALA A 258 -15.13 -33.19 11.44
C ALA A 258 -14.83 -34.61 11.92
N THR A 259 -13.67 -34.82 12.54
CA THR A 259 -13.30 -36.11 13.08
C THR A 259 -14.43 -36.49 14.01
N THR A 260 -15.17 -37.54 13.67
CA THR A 260 -16.12 -38.18 14.56
C THR A 260 -15.41 -38.34 15.90
N ALA A 261 -15.89 -37.60 16.91
CA ALA A 261 -15.39 -37.57 18.28
C ALA A 261 -13.86 -37.68 18.41
N ALA A 262 -13.17 -36.55 18.64
CA ALA A 262 -11.85 -36.62 19.26
C ALA A 262 -11.98 -37.54 20.49
N ALA A 263 -11.20 -38.63 20.52
CA ALA A 263 -11.12 -39.49 21.69
C ALA A 263 -10.85 -38.59 22.90
N PRO A 264 -11.52 -38.81 24.06
CA PRO A 264 -11.39 -37.94 25.21
C PRO A 264 -9.91 -37.72 25.49
N GLU A 265 -9.51 -36.44 25.49
CA GLU A 265 -8.14 -36.03 25.74
C GLU A 265 -7.75 -36.59 27.10
N ARG A 266 -6.79 -37.53 27.13
CA ARG A 266 -6.39 -38.18 28.36
C ARG A 266 -5.69 -37.14 29.23
N GLU A 267 -6.39 -36.61 30.22
CA GLU A 267 -5.81 -35.75 31.24
C GLU A 267 -4.79 -36.56 32.04
N TRP A 268 -3.51 -36.24 31.84
CA TRP A 268 -2.43 -36.84 32.61
C TRP A 268 -2.44 -36.25 34.02
N THR A 269 -2.45 -37.09 35.04
CA THR A 269 -2.26 -36.62 36.42
C THR A 269 -0.79 -36.33 36.66
N VAL A 270 -0.48 -35.39 37.57
CA VAL A 270 0.91 -34.97 37.87
C VAL A 270 1.81 -36.15 38.27
N GLY A 271 1.24 -37.23 38.84
CA GLY A 271 1.98 -38.45 39.19
C GLY A 271 2.25 -39.42 38.04
N GLU A 272 1.62 -39.23 36.87
CA GLU A 272 1.89 -40.02 35.66
C GLU A 272 2.86 -39.30 34.70
N ALA A 273 3.16 -38.03 34.96
CA ALA A 273 4.01 -37.18 34.12
C ALA A 273 5.49 -37.11 34.59
N PHE A 274 5.79 -37.66 35.77
CA PHE A 274 7.12 -37.75 36.37
C PHE A 274 7.38 -39.18 36.84
#